data_AF-A0A9E5UJN0-F1
#
_entry.id   AF-A0A9E5UJN0-F1
#
_cell.length_a   1.000
_cell.length_b   1.000
_cell.length_c   1.000
_cell.angle_alpha   90.00
_cell.angle_beta   90.00
_cell.angle_gamma   90.00
#
_symmetry.space_group_name_H-M   'P 1'
#
loop_
_entity.id
_entity.type
_entity.pdbx_description
1 polymer ?
#
loop_
_entity_poly.entity_id
_entity_poly.type
_entity_poly.pdbx_seq_one_letter_code
_entity_poly.pdbx_strand_id
1 'polypeptide(L)'
;MAEQMIIRIFFLFLIAVNSTYAASSDFDSLYGQLLATYWRPTVNINDINTTVFDYAQMKKDADNSQSLFKRTLSAIEQTNPSQLKDLNAKKAFWLNAYNFAAIRLVINHYPVDSIRSLHISLVKYPWSKKAIKISNTSYSLKQIEKDILLKSFGDPRIVFAVSCAAVSCPDRIAEPFQTDQLNQQLDGMIRNFFKN
;
A
#
# COMPACT_ATOMS: atom_id res chain seq x y z
N MET A 1 53.86 15.60 43.63
CA MET A 1 53.95 15.32 42.18
C MET A 1 53.01 14.14 41.93
N ALA A 2 51.76 14.41 41.54
CA ALA A 2 51.25 14.27 40.15
C ALA A 2 51.36 12.81 39.68
N GLU A 3 50.32 12.06 39.32
CA GLU A 3 49.14 12.37 38.50
C GLU A 3 47.96 11.44 38.89
N GLN A 4 46.73 11.96 38.93
CA GLN A 4 45.51 11.13 38.95
C GLN A 4 44.95 11.04 37.53
N MET A 5 44.95 9.83 36.99
CA MET A 5 44.46 9.48 35.66
C MET A 5 42.92 9.48 35.65
N ILE A 6 42.30 10.53 35.11
CA ILE A 6 40.84 10.63 34.94
C ILE A 6 40.44 9.75 33.75
N ILE A 7 39.86 8.58 34.02
CA ILE A 7 39.19 7.75 33.02
C ILE A 7 37.85 8.41 32.68
N ARG A 8 37.76 9.04 31.50
CA ARG A 8 36.48 9.51 30.95
C ARG A 8 35.77 8.35 30.26
N ILE A 9 34.81 7.73 30.95
CA ILE A 9 33.88 6.78 30.34
C ILE A 9 32.88 7.60 29.51
N PHE A 10 33.05 7.62 28.20
CA PHE A 10 32.01 8.07 27.27
C PHE A 10 30.95 6.97 27.17
N PHE A 11 29.81 7.16 27.84
CA PHE A 11 28.60 6.39 27.54
C PHE A 11 28.06 6.84 26.19
N LEU A 12 28.45 6.15 25.12
CA LEU A 12 27.76 6.18 23.84
C LEU A 12 26.38 5.53 24.03
N PHE A 13 25.38 6.35 24.33
CA PHE A 13 23.98 5.94 24.27
C PHE A 13 23.63 5.73 22.79
N LEU A 14 23.81 4.50 22.31
CA LEU A 14 23.28 4.06 21.03
C LEU A 14 21.76 4.00 21.18
N ILE A 15 21.08 5.11 20.87
CA ILE A 15 19.63 5.10 20.68
C ILE A 15 19.41 4.25 19.43
N ALA A 16 19.09 2.97 19.62
CA ALA A 16 18.55 2.12 18.58
C ALA A 16 17.17 2.68 18.23
N VAL A 17 17.14 3.66 17.31
CA VAL A 17 15.89 4.09 16.69
C VAL A 17 15.34 2.86 16.00
N ASN A 18 14.13 2.44 16.38
CA ASN A 18 13.48 1.26 15.83
C ASN A 18 13.35 1.40 14.31
N SER A 19 14.30 0.84 13.56
CA SER A 19 14.42 0.92 12.10
C SER A 19 13.22 0.34 11.35
N THR A 20 12.30 -0.32 12.07
CA THR A 20 11.17 -1.08 11.54
C THR A 20 9.89 -0.24 11.49
N TYR A 21 9.62 0.57 12.52
CA TYR A 21 8.59 1.61 12.46
C TYR A 21 8.92 2.60 11.35
N ALA A 22 10.20 2.94 11.19
CA ALA A 22 10.70 3.77 10.10
C ALA A 22 10.37 3.16 8.73
N ALA A 23 10.62 1.85 8.52
CA ALA A 23 10.35 1.21 7.22
C ALA A 23 8.86 1.15 6.84
N SER A 24 7.96 0.83 7.78
CA SER A 24 6.51 0.92 7.49
C SER A 24 6.07 2.36 7.23
N SER A 25 6.61 3.32 8.00
CA SER A 25 6.30 4.73 7.76
C SER A 25 6.86 5.26 6.45
N ASP A 26 8.01 4.75 5.98
CA ASP A 26 8.60 5.10 4.70
C ASP A 26 7.73 4.61 3.54
N PHE A 27 7.23 3.36 3.63
CA PHE A 27 6.28 2.85 2.64
C PHE A 27 5.01 3.69 2.62
N ASP A 28 4.37 3.94 3.76
CA ASP A 28 3.13 4.72 3.82
C ASP A 28 3.34 6.14 3.29
N SER A 29 4.44 6.81 3.64
CA SER A 29 4.78 8.14 3.13
C SER A 29 4.97 8.16 1.61
N LEU A 30 5.76 7.23 1.06
CA LEU A 30 6.00 7.13 -0.37
C LEU A 30 4.72 6.75 -1.13
N TYR A 31 3.92 5.86 -0.57
CA TYR A 31 2.65 5.46 -1.15
C TYR A 31 1.66 6.63 -1.16
N GLY A 32 1.60 7.44 -0.10
CA GLY A 32 0.79 8.65 -0.06
C GLY A 32 1.21 9.67 -1.13
N GLN A 33 2.52 9.89 -1.29
CA GLN A 33 3.03 10.74 -2.39
C GLN A 33 2.65 10.18 -3.76
N LEU A 34 2.68 8.85 -3.93
CA LEU A 34 2.34 8.18 -5.19
C LEU A 34 0.86 8.41 -5.51
N LEU A 35 -0.03 8.21 -4.53
CA LEU A 35 -1.45 8.49 -4.68
C LEU A 35 -1.67 9.97 -5.04
N ALA A 36 -1.07 10.90 -4.30
CA ALA A 36 -1.21 12.34 -4.56
C ALA A 36 -0.71 12.76 -5.96
N THR A 37 0.34 12.09 -6.46
CA THR A 37 0.93 12.40 -7.78
C THR A 37 0.05 11.95 -8.94
N TYR A 38 -0.55 10.75 -8.84
CA TYR A 38 -1.17 10.09 -9.99
C TYR A 38 -2.69 10.06 -9.95
N TRP A 39 -3.34 10.35 -8.81
CA TRP A 39 -4.78 10.56 -8.80
C TRP A 39 -5.14 11.84 -9.54
N ARG A 40 -6.18 11.76 -10.37
CA ARG A 40 -6.76 12.91 -11.06
C ARG A 40 -8.08 13.33 -10.38
N PRO A 41 -8.53 14.58 -10.62
CA PRO A 41 -9.84 15.02 -10.21
C PRO A 41 -10.95 14.07 -10.69
N THR A 42 -12.08 14.08 -9.99
CA THR A 42 -13.26 13.30 -10.36
C THR A 42 -13.69 13.61 -11.80
N VAL A 43 -13.94 12.56 -12.56
CA VAL A 43 -14.50 12.59 -13.91
C VAL A 43 -15.83 11.84 -13.92
N ASN A 44 -16.70 12.17 -14.87
CA ASN A 44 -17.91 11.40 -15.11
C ASN A 44 -17.65 10.37 -16.22
N ILE A 45 -17.83 9.09 -15.92
CA ILE A 45 -17.70 7.98 -16.87
C ILE A 45 -19.01 7.19 -16.83
N ASN A 46 -19.80 7.23 -17.89
CA ASN A 46 -21.09 6.54 -17.99
C ASN A 46 -22.02 6.84 -16.79
N ASP A 47 -22.21 8.13 -16.47
CA ASP A 47 -23.02 8.62 -15.34
C ASP A 47 -22.48 8.26 -13.95
N ILE A 48 -21.29 7.65 -13.87
CA ILE A 48 -20.59 7.38 -12.61
C ILE A 48 -19.52 8.47 -12.41
N ASN A 49 -19.67 9.26 -11.35
CA ASN A 49 -18.60 10.13 -10.89
C ASN A 49 -17.53 9.27 -10.21
N THR A 50 -16.33 9.22 -10.79
CA THR A 50 -15.22 8.44 -10.25
C THR A 50 -13.89 9.19 -10.33
N THR A 51 -12.96 8.90 -9.42
CA THR A 51 -11.56 9.30 -9.58
C THR A 51 -10.83 8.37 -10.53
N VAL A 52 -10.03 8.93 -11.44
CA VAL A 52 -9.17 8.14 -12.33
C VAL A 52 -7.72 8.24 -11.90
N PHE A 53 -7.02 7.12 -11.99
CA PHE A 53 -5.60 7.02 -11.70
C PHE A 53 -4.81 7.08 -13.02
N ASP A 54 -3.81 7.95 -13.10
CA ASP A 54 -3.04 8.18 -14.32
C ASP A 54 -1.96 7.10 -14.53
N TYR A 55 -2.42 5.91 -14.91
CA TYR A 55 -1.54 4.78 -15.22
C TYR A 55 -0.60 5.05 -16.40
N ALA A 56 -1.01 5.91 -17.35
CA ALA A 56 -0.18 6.27 -18.50
C ALA A 56 1.07 7.04 -18.06
N GLN A 57 0.87 8.12 -17.30
CA GLN A 57 1.97 8.92 -16.76
C GLN A 57 2.83 8.09 -15.80
N MET A 58 2.20 7.32 -14.91
CA MET A 58 2.95 6.47 -13.98
C MET A 58 3.79 5.41 -14.71
N LYS A 59 3.27 4.79 -15.78
CA LYS A 59 4.04 3.82 -16.57
C LYS A 59 5.24 4.47 -17.26
N LYS A 60 5.10 5.70 -17.74
CA LYS A 60 6.21 6.49 -18.31
C LYS A 60 7.27 6.80 -17.25
N ASP A 61 6.85 7.25 -16.07
CA ASP A 61 7.77 7.58 -14.97
C ASP A 61 8.48 6.34 -14.44
N ALA A 62 7.81 5.18 -14.42
CA ALA A 62 8.33 3.92 -13.90
C ALA A 62 9.58 3.39 -14.63
N ASP A 63 9.89 3.90 -15.82
CA ASP A 63 11.11 3.58 -16.56
C ASP A 63 12.36 4.21 -15.92
N ASN A 64 12.20 5.26 -15.11
CA ASN A 64 13.26 5.80 -14.27
C ASN A 64 13.45 4.94 -13.01
N SER A 65 14.69 4.51 -12.74
CA SER A 65 15.04 3.69 -11.58
C SER A 65 14.82 4.39 -10.24
N GLN A 66 14.84 5.73 -10.23
CA GLN A 66 14.59 6.58 -9.07
C GLN A 66 13.15 7.09 -8.99
N SER A 67 12.27 6.59 -9.87
CA SER A 67 10.85 6.98 -9.85
C SER A 67 10.19 6.68 -8.52
N LEU A 68 9.15 7.46 -8.21
CA LEU A 68 8.35 7.28 -7.00
C LEU A 68 7.78 5.86 -6.91
N PHE A 69 7.39 5.26 -8.03
CA PHE A 69 6.95 3.86 -8.08
C PHE A 69 8.05 2.88 -7.62
N LYS A 70 9.27 2.98 -8.16
CA LYS A 70 10.38 2.07 -7.82
C LYS A 70 10.82 2.24 -6.37
N ARG A 71 10.84 3.48 -5.86
CA ARG A 71 11.13 3.78 -4.46
C ARG A 71 10.05 3.21 -3.52
N THR A 72 8.78 3.39 -3.86
CA THR A 72 7.65 2.81 -3.09
C THR A 72 7.71 1.28 -3.08
N LEU A 73 8.00 0.66 -4.24
CA LEU A 73 8.19 -0.78 -4.35
C LEU A 73 9.34 -1.29 -3.48
N SER A 74 10.46 -0.58 -3.47
CA SER A 74 11.60 -0.95 -2.62
C SER A 74 11.25 -0.85 -1.13
N ALA A 75 10.52 0.19 -0.71
CA ALA A 75 10.12 0.38 0.68
C ALA A 75 9.20 -0.74 1.19
N ILE A 76 8.18 -1.12 0.42
CA ILE A 76 7.28 -2.22 0.81
C ILE A 76 7.98 -3.59 0.80
N GLU A 77 8.90 -3.82 -0.14
CA GLU A 77 9.69 -5.07 -0.19
C GLU A 77 10.55 -5.27 1.06
N GLN A 78 11.04 -4.17 1.65
CA GLN A 78 11.88 -4.14 2.84
C GLN A 78 11.08 -4.12 4.16
N THR A 79 9.76 -3.87 4.11
CA THR A 79 8.93 -3.82 5.31
C THR A 79 8.67 -5.23 5.86
N ASN A 80 8.86 -5.43 7.17
CA ASN A 80 8.57 -6.68 7.86
C ASN A 80 7.26 -6.59 8.69
N PRO A 81 6.11 -7.03 8.15
CA PRO A 81 4.82 -6.89 8.83
C PRO A 81 4.70 -7.72 10.11
N SER A 82 5.53 -8.75 10.31
CA SER A 82 5.51 -9.57 11.53
C SER A 82 5.96 -8.79 12.76
N GLN A 83 6.70 -7.69 12.57
CA GLN A 83 7.18 -6.82 13.65
C GLN A 83 6.16 -5.76 14.07
N LEU A 84 5.09 -5.56 13.29
CA LEU A 84 3.98 -4.67 13.67
C LEU A 84 3.20 -5.30 14.81
N LYS A 85 3.28 -4.67 16.00
CA LYS A 85 2.61 -5.15 17.23
C LYS A 85 1.16 -4.69 17.30
N ASP A 86 0.89 -3.46 16.89
CA ASP A 86 -0.45 -2.90 16.86
C ASP A 86 -1.27 -3.56 15.73
N LEU A 87 -2.50 -4.00 16.07
CA LEU A 87 -3.37 -4.70 15.13
C LEU A 87 -3.90 -3.77 14.02
N ASN A 88 -4.19 -2.50 14.34
CA ASN A 88 -4.57 -1.51 13.34
C ASN A 88 -3.39 -1.19 12.43
N ALA A 89 -2.17 -1.05 12.96
CA ALA A 89 -0.97 -0.83 12.15
C ALA A 89 -0.75 -1.99 11.17
N LYS A 90 -0.87 -3.23 11.65
CA LYS A 90 -0.76 -4.43 10.80
C LYS A 90 -1.84 -4.47 9.74
N LYS A 91 -3.09 -4.15 10.09
CA LYS A 91 -4.21 -4.13 9.16
C LYS A 91 -4.08 -3.04 8.11
N ALA A 92 -3.75 -1.82 8.53
CA ALA A 92 -3.50 -0.68 7.66
C ALA A 92 -2.39 -1.00 6.64
N PHE A 93 -1.26 -1.54 7.12
CA PHE A 93 -0.17 -2.00 6.26
C PHE A 93 -0.67 -2.99 5.19
N TRP A 94 -1.40 -4.03 5.57
CA TRP A 94 -1.86 -5.03 4.61
C TRP A 94 -2.91 -4.51 3.62
N LEU A 95 -3.76 -3.57 4.03
CA LEU A 95 -4.68 -2.87 3.13
C LEU A 95 -3.91 -2.01 2.11
N ASN A 96 -2.92 -1.23 2.57
CA ASN A 96 -2.05 -0.43 1.72
C ASN A 96 -1.25 -1.32 0.75
N ALA A 97 -0.71 -2.43 1.25
CA ALA A 97 0.03 -3.41 0.46
C ALA A 97 -0.83 -4.06 -0.64
N TYR A 98 -2.08 -4.40 -0.34
CA TYR A 98 -3.02 -4.91 -1.35
C TYR A 98 -3.23 -3.88 -2.45
N ASN A 99 -3.58 -2.64 -2.08
CA ASN A 99 -3.94 -1.60 -3.05
C ASN A 99 -2.73 -1.19 -3.90
N PHE A 100 -1.54 -1.09 -3.31
CA PHE A 100 -0.31 -0.85 -4.07
C PHE A 100 0.04 -2.03 -4.99
N ALA A 101 -0.14 -3.28 -4.54
CA ALA A 101 0.08 -4.46 -5.37
C ALA A 101 -0.89 -4.52 -6.58
N ALA A 102 -2.12 -4.04 -6.42
CA ALA A 102 -3.08 -3.93 -7.50
C ALA A 102 -2.63 -2.89 -8.54
N ILE A 103 -2.18 -1.71 -8.10
CA ILE A 103 -1.57 -0.69 -8.99
C ILE A 103 -0.37 -1.27 -9.75
N ARG A 104 0.54 -1.98 -9.03
CA ARG A 104 1.71 -2.64 -9.64
C ARG A 104 1.32 -3.64 -10.72
N LEU A 105 0.26 -4.43 -10.51
CA LEU A 105 -0.23 -5.37 -11.53
C LEU A 105 -0.67 -4.63 -12.80
N VAL A 106 -1.41 -3.53 -12.67
CA VAL A 106 -1.83 -2.71 -13.82
C VAL A 106 -0.62 -2.13 -14.53
N ILE A 107 0.30 -1.48 -13.81
CA ILE A 107 1.51 -0.87 -14.38
C ILE A 107 2.37 -1.88 -15.13
N ASN A 108 2.54 -3.09 -14.60
CA ASN A 108 3.36 -4.12 -15.24
C ASN A 108 2.80 -4.66 -16.55
N HIS A 109 1.51 -4.46 -16.83
CA HIS A 109 0.86 -4.94 -18.05
C HIS A 109 0.30 -3.79 -18.90
N TYR A 110 0.48 -2.53 -18.48
CA TYR A 110 -0.06 -1.37 -19.17
C TYR A 110 0.47 -1.26 -20.62
N PRO A 111 -0.37 -0.91 -21.61
CA PRO A 111 -1.79 -0.54 -21.51
C PRO A 111 -2.73 -1.74 -21.36
N VAL A 112 -3.72 -1.61 -20.47
CA VAL A 112 -4.81 -2.57 -20.27
C VAL A 112 -6.11 -1.86 -19.97
N ASP A 113 -7.21 -2.41 -20.47
CA ASP A 113 -8.55 -1.82 -20.27
C ASP A 113 -9.12 -2.11 -18.87
N SER A 114 -8.58 -3.11 -18.16
CA SER A 114 -9.03 -3.51 -16.84
C SER A 114 -7.98 -4.31 -16.09
N ILE A 115 -7.95 -4.23 -14.75
CA ILE A 115 -7.17 -5.17 -13.94
C ILE A 115 -7.59 -6.63 -14.20
N ARG A 116 -8.84 -6.85 -14.62
CA ARG A 116 -9.42 -8.16 -14.99
C ARG A 116 -9.07 -8.59 -16.41
N SER A 117 -8.29 -7.79 -17.14
CA SER A 117 -7.92 -8.06 -18.53
C SER A 117 -7.23 -9.42 -18.65
N LEU A 118 -7.54 -10.14 -19.72
CA LEU A 118 -6.90 -11.39 -20.09
C LEU A 118 -5.38 -11.22 -20.32
N HIS A 119 -4.93 -9.99 -20.62
CA HIS A 119 -3.52 -9.65 -20.71
C HIS A 119 -2.79 -9.68 -19.34
N ILE A 120 -3.51 -9.54 -18.22
CA ILE A 120 -2.93 -9.68 -16.86
C ILE A 120 -2.97 -11.14 -16.40
N SER A 121 -4.05 -11.86 -16.74
CA SER A 121 -4.19 -13.29 -16.47
C SER A 121 -5.16 -13.97 -17.44
N LEU A 122 -4.73 -15.09 -18.03
CA LEU A 122 -5.54 -15.95 -18.89
C LEU A 122 -6.71 -16.62 -18.15
N VAL A 123 -6.63 -16.68 -16.82
CA VAL A 123 -7.74 -17.09 -15.96
C VAL A 123 -8.44 -15.81 -15.52
N LYS A 124 -9.79 -15.76 -15.51
CA LYS A 124 -10.63 -14.63 -15.04
C LYS A 124 -10.24 -14.04 -13.65
N TYR A 125 -9.25 -14.59 -12.96
CA TYR A 125 -8.78 -14.23 -11.63
C TYR A 125 -7.27 -13.88 -11.56
N PRO A 126 -6.85 -12.68 -12.00
CA PRO A 126 -5.47 -12.17 -11.83
C PRO A 126 -4.98 -12.17 -10.38
N TRP A 127 -5.89 -12.14 -9.41
CA TRP A 127 -5.58 -12.13 -7.98
C TRP A 127 -4.81 -13.35 -7.46
N SER A 128 -4.69 -14.44 -8.23
CA SER A 128 -3.90 -15.61 -7.84
C SER A 128 -2.43 -15.54 -8.29
N LYS A 129 -2.07 -14.62 -9.21
CA LYS A 129 -0.70 -14.41 -9.66
C LYS A 129 0.10 -13.68 -8.57
N LYS A 130 1.38 -14.01 -8.40
CA LYS A 130 2.26 -13.29 -7.46
C LYS A 130 2.36 -11.83 -7.89
N ALA A 131 1.85 -10.95 -7.04
CA ALA A 131 1.61 -9.54 -7.31
C ALA A 131 2.62 -8.63 -6.62
N ILE A 132 3.24 -9.08 -5.52
CA ILE A 132 4.22 -8.29 -4.76
C ILE A 132 5.12 -9.19 -3.91
N LYS A 133 6.32 -8.73 -3.61
CA LYS A 133 7.24 -9.35 -2.65
C LYS A 133 7.29 -8.48 -1.40
N ILE A 134 7.17 -9.06 -0.21
CA ILE A 134 7.20 -8.35 1.08
C ILE A 134 8.01 -9.22 2.04
N SER A 135 9.09 -8.68 2.62
CA SER A 135 9.98 -9.41 3.53
C SER A 135 10.36 -10.80 3.00
N ASN A 136 10.87 -10.84 1.76
CA ASN A 136 11.25 -12.06 1.04
C ASN A 136 10.14 -13.05 0.68
N THR A 137 8.89 -12.77 1.01
CA THR A 137 7.74 -13.62 0.65
C THR A 137 6.96 -13.01 -0.51
N SER A 138 6.69 -13.82 -1.54
CA SER A 138 5.86 -13.39 -2.67
C SER A 138 4.39 -13.65 -2.36
N TYR A 139 3.56 -12.61 -2.46
CA TYR A 139 2.13 -12.64 -2.21
C TYR A 139 1.33 -12.38 -3.48
N SER A 140 0.20 -13.05 -3.62
CA SER A 140 -0.85 -12.67 -4.56
C SER A 140 -1.88 -11.78 -3.85
N LEU A 141 -2.68 -11.02 -4.61
CA LEU A 141 -3.76 -10.21 -4.03
C LEU A 141 -4.74 -11.08 -3.25
N LYS A 142 -5.09 -12.27 -3.76
CA LYS A 142 -5.97 -13.24 -3.09
C LYS A 142 -5.41 -13.67 -1.73
N GLN A 143 -4.10 -13.90 -1.63
CA GLN A 143 -3.48 -14.29 -0.36
C GLN A 143 -3.53 -13.15 0.65
N ILE A 144 -3.27 -11.91 0.21
CA ILE A 144 -3.36 -10.74 1.09
C ILE A 144 -4.80 -10.54 1.58
N GLU A 145 -5.78 -10.62 0.68
CA GLU A 145 -7.19 -10.43 1.04
C GLU A 145 -7.75 -11.57 1.91
N LYS A 146 -7.65 -12.81 1.45
CA LYS A 146 -8.33 -13.93 2.11
C LYS A 146 -7.55 -14.49 3.29
N ASP A 147 -6.27 -14.79 3.07
CA ASP A 147 -5.49 -15.58 4.02
C ASP A 147 -4.90 -14.70 5.13
N ILE A 148 -4.72 -13.40 4.87
CA ILE A 148 -4.21 -12.42 5.83
C ILE A 148 -5.35 -11.52 6.32
N LEU A 149 -5.91 -10.67 5.48
CA LEU A 149 -6.84 -9.62 5.93
C LEU A 149 -8.14 -10.18 6.52
N LEU A 150 -8.92 -10.94 5.74
CA LEU A 150 -10.21 -11.47 6.20
C LEU A 150 -10.04 -12.48 7.35
N LYS A 151 -9.05 -13.37 7.24
CA LYS A 151 -8.79 -14.40 8.26
C LYS A 151 -8.25 -13.85 9.58
N SER A 152 -7.38 -12.84 9.55
CA SER A 152 -6.75 -12.31 10.78
C SER A 152 -7.55 -11.23 11.49
N PHE A 153 -8.42 -10.50 10.79
CA PHE A 153 -9.10 -9.34 11.38
C PHE A 153 -10.62 -9.50 11.51
N GLY A 154 -11.26 -10.41 10.77
CA GLY A 154 -12.70 -10.64 10.85
C GLY A 154 -13.57 -9.41 10.55
N ASP A 155 -13.01 -8.43 9.85
CA ASP A 155 -13.70 -7.15 9.60
C ASP A 155 -14.30 -7.13 8.19
N PRO A 156 -15.63 -7.12 8.03
CA PRO A 156 -16.28 -7.13 6.73
C PRO A 156 -16.02 -5.86 5.91
N ARG A 157 -15.65 -4.74 6.56
CA ARG A 157 -15.34 -3.47 5.90
C ARG A 157 -14.12 -3.57 4.98
N ILE A 158 -13.27 -4.58 5.20
CA ILE A 158 -12.09 -4.89 4.37
C ILE A 158 -12.47 -5.05 2.90
N VAL A 159 -13.61 -5.68 2.58
CA VAL A 159 -14.01 -5.94 1.18
C VAL A 159 -14.19 -4.64 0.39
N PHE A 160 -14.58 -3.55 1.06
CA PHE A 160 -14.70 -2.23 0.45
C PHE A 160 -13.32 -1.54 0.31
N ALA A 161 -12.41 -1.83 1.23
CA ALA A 161 -11.07 -1.28 1.30
C ALA A 161 -10.06 -1.92 0.32
N VAL A 162 -10.26 -3.19 -0.05
CA VAL A 162 -9.41 -3.94 -0.99
C VAL A 162 -10.02 -3.99 -2.37
N SER A 163 -10.21 -2.83 -2.98
CA SER A 163 -10.94 -2.78 -4.25
C SER A 163 -10.07 -2.81 -5.49
N CYS A 164 -10.72 -3.30 -6.52
CA CYS A 164 -10.25 -3.79 -7.80
C CYS A 164 -9.63 -2.77 -8.76
N ALA A 165 -9.41 -1.52 -8.34
CA ALA A 165 -8.99 -0.43 -9.24
C ALA A 165 -9.83 -0.32 -10.54
N ALA A 166 -11.10 -0.72 -10.52
CA ALA A 166 -12.04 -0.53 -11.61
C ALA A 166 -12.94 0.67 -11.32
N VAL A 167 -13.46 1.29 -12.38
CA VAL A 167 -14.36 2.46 -12.33
C VAL A 167 -15.60 2.21 -11.44
N SER A 168 -16.04 0.96 -11.29
CA SER A 168 -17.20 0.59 -10.47
C SER A 168 -16.87 0.26 -9.01
N CYS A 169 -15.60 0.33 -8.60
CA CYS A 169 -15.16 0.05 -7.24
C CYS A 169 -15.34 1.31 -6.35
N PRO A 170 -15.53 1.20 -5.01
CA PRO A 170 -15.81 2.35 -4.15
C PRO A 170 -14.76 3.45 -4.31
N ASP A 171 -15.25 4.67 -4.51
CA ASP A 171 -14.42 5.82 -4.85
C ASP A 171 -13.56 6.27 -3.66
N ARG A 172 -12.33 6.69 -3.98
CA ARG A 172 -11.38 7.45 -3.16
C ARG A 172 -10.86 6.79 -1.87
N ILE A 173 -9.63 6.30 -1.98
CA ILE A 173 -8.65 6.37 -0.89
C ILE A 173 -7.50 7.25 -1.40
N ALA A 174 -7.62 8.56 -1.18
CA ALA A 174 -6.60 9.53 -1.60
C ALA A 174 -5.34 9.48 -0.73
N GLU A 175 -5.44 8.83 0.42
CA GLU A 175 -4.39 8.75 1.42
C GLU A 175 -4.28 7.31 1.92
N PRO A 176 -3.08 6.79 2.18
CA PRO A 176 -2.91 5.45 2.73
C PRO A 176 -3.71 5.28 4.02
N PHE A 177 -4.15 4.05 4.29
CA PHE A 177 -4.71 3.72 5.58
C PHE A 177 -3.70 4.00 6.69
N GLN A 178 -4.11 4.76 7.70
CA GLN A 178 -3.27 5.15 8.83
C GLN A 178 -3.72 4.40 10.08
N THR A 179 -2.77 3.94 10.91
CA THR A 179 -3.05 3.22 12.16
C THR A 179 -4.12 3.90 13.01
N ASP A 180 -3.97 5.20 13.24
CA ASP A 180 -4.78 5.96 14.20
C ASP A 180 -6.15 6.36 13.63
N GLN A 181 -6.31 6.30 12.30
CA GLN A 181 -7.53 6.71 11.60
C GLN A 181 -8.25 5.53 10.93
N LEU A 182 -7.70 4.32 11.03
CA LEU A 182 -8.13 3.16 10.24
C LEU A 182 -9.63 2.91 10.34
N ASN A 183 -10.19 2.92 11.54
CA ASN A 183 -11.64 2.70 11.74
C ASN A 183 -12.47 3.80 11.07
N GLN A 184 -12.09 5.06 11.23
CA GLN A 184 -12.77 6.19 10.61
C GLN A 184 -12.71 6.10 9.09
N GLN A 185 -11.56 5.72 8.53
CA GLN A 185 -11.38 5.53 7.09
C GLN A 185 -12.29 4.40 6.57
N LEU A 186 -12.27 3.23 7.21
CA LEU A 186 -13.10 2.08 6.83
C LEU A 186 -14.60 2.38 6.92
N ASP A 187 -15.05 3.04 7.99
CA ASP A 187 -16.45 3.44 8.12
C ASP A 187 -16.85 4.51 7.11
N GLY A 188 -15.93 5.41 6.78
CA GLY A 188 -16.11 6.42 5.74
C GLY A 188 -16.37 5.80 4.38
N MET A 189 -15.60 4.77 4.01
CA MET A 189 -15.77 4.05 2.75
C MET A 189 -17.17 3.45 2.61
N ILE A 190 -17.68 2.83 3.67
CA ILE A 190 -19.01 2.23 3.66
C ILE A 190 -20.09 3.29 3.56
N ARG A 191 -20.00 4.35 4.36
CA ARG A 191 -20.97 5.45 4.30
C ARG A 191 -21.00 6.10 2.92
N ASN A 192 -19.85 6.27 2.27
CA ASN A 192 -19.78 6.85 0.93
C ASN A 192 -20.37 5.90 -0.12
N PHE A 193 -20.11 4.60 -0.01
CA PHE A 193 -20.67 3.61 -0.93
C PHE A 193 -22.21 3.60 -0.93
N PHE A 194 -22.85 3.75 0.23
CA PHE A 194 -24.31 3.77 0.35
C PHE A 194 -24.96 5.15 0.14
N LYS A 195 -24.17 6.21 -0.06
CA LYS A 195 -24.67 7.56 -0.38
C LYS A 195 -24.83 7.81 -1.89
N ASN A 196 -24.14 7.02 -2.70
CA ASN A 196 -24.22 7.02 -4.16
C ASN A 196 -25.30 6.05 -4.64
#